data_AF-A0A0C2WY55-F1
#
_entry.id   AF-A0A0C2WY55-F1
#
_cell.length_a   1.000
_cell.length_b   1.000
_cell.length_c   1.000
_cell.angle_alpha   90.00
_cell.angle_beta   90.00
_cell.angle_gamma   90.00
#
_symmetry.space_group_name_H-M   'P 1'
#
loop_
_entity.id
_entity.type
_entity.pdbx_description
1 polymer ?
#
loop_
_entity_poly.entity_id
_entity_poly.type
_entity_poly.pdbx_seq_one_letter_code
_entity_poly.pdbx_strand_id
1 'polypeptide(L)'
;MTEFWLTYHFFSRSHLQPTTQLIELERLDHKLADLEDVLDYVFRQGYVDAKHRPATWWEKKCGAKVKSSVAIEYLLTEGVGKCPETALRLFIEDIPSTLWFSYVFLNHPHSQVVVQRVKLAGVEARFERLAHVTNHVFSQKFLPCKYRSVVHWECSGRKPINEFTLINDILATGQGVSEDKPVHLVIDDKLIHPNTPCSETSSTVCSPVSTPVCFSAKHLHF
;
A
#
# COMPACT_ATOMS: atom_id res chain seq x y z
N MET A 1 -37.70 -12.42 5.40
CA MET A 1 -36.27 -12.29 5.75
C MET A 1 -35.54 -11.94 4.48
N THR A 2 -35.00 -10.72 4.42
CA THR A 2 -34.22 -10.28 3.26
C THR A 2 -32.75 -10.60 3.51
N GLU A 3 -32.17 -11.38 2.61
CA GLU A 3 -30.80 -11.87 2.69
C GLU A 3 -29.88 -11.07 1.76
N PHE A 4 -28.61 -10.93 2.12
CA PHE A 4 -27.61 -10.23 1.33
C PHE A 4 -26.26 -10.95 1.34
N TRP A 5 -25.79 -11.34 0.16
CA TRP A 5 -24.51 -12.02 0.00
C TRP A 5 -23.36 -11.03 -0.16
N LEU A 6 -22.32 -11.22 0.66
CA LEU A 6 -21.08 -10.48 0.64
C LEU A 6 -19.88 -11.39 0.37
N THR A 7 -18.83 -10.81 -0.20
CA THR A 7 -17.52 -11.46 -0.32
C THR A 7 -16.43 -10.52 0.16
N TYR A 8 -15.53 -11.01 1.03
CA TYR A 8 -14.43 -10.25 1.59
C TYR A 8 -13.14 -10.46 0.79
N HIS A 9 -12.59 -9.38 0.23
CA HIS A 9 -11.37 -9.39 -0.57
C HIS A 9 -10.24 -8.64 0.12
N PHE A 10 -9.34 -9.40 0.76
CA PHE A 10 -8.12 -8.86 1.37
C PHE A 10 -7.01 -8.75 0.33
N PHE A 11 -6.35 -7.59 0.25
CA PHE A 11 -5.22 -7.36 -0.66
C PHE A 11 -4.07 -8.34 -0.40
N SER A 12 -3.79 -8.68 0.86
CA SER A 12 -2.76 -9.66 1.23
C SER A 12 -3.03 -11.06 0.68
N ARG A 13 -4.30 -11.40 0.50
CA ARG A 13 -4.80 -12.73 0.13
C ARG A 13 -5.45 -12.73 -1.25
N SER A 14 -5.07 -11.82 -2.13
CA SER A 14 -5.61 -11.74 -3.50
C SER A 14 -5.43 -13.02 -4.33
N HIS A 15 -4.52 -13.90 -3.91
CA HIS A 15 -4.24 -15.20 -4.51
C HIS A 15 -5.08 -16.35 -3.92
N LEU A 16 -5.82 -16.11 -2.83
CA LEU A 16 -6.67 -17.09 -2.18
C LEU A 16 -8.13 -16.89 -2.58
N GLN A 17 -8.92 -17.95 -2.41
CA GLN A 17 -10.37 -17.85 -2.55
C GLN A 17 -10.92 -16.88 -1.48
N PRO A 18 -11.67 -15.85 -1.89
CA PRO A 18 -12.32 -14.92 -0.98
C PRO A 18 -13.34 -15.63 -0.07
N THR A 19 -13.57 -15.08 1.12
CA THR A 19 -14.63 -15.58 2.00
C THR A 19 -15.97 -14.98 1.59
N THR A 20 -16.94 -15.83 1.25
CA THR A 20 -18.31 -15.43 0.95
C THR A 20 -19.21 -15.73 2.15
N GLN A 21 -20.05 -14.77 2.50
CA GLN A 21 -20.92 -14.82 3.67
C GLN A 21 -22.32 -14.27 3.35
N LEU A 22 -23.33 -14.91 3.92
CA LEU A 22 -24.71 -14.43 3.90
C LEU A 22 -24.97 -13.55 5.13
N ILE A 23 -25.58 -12.39 4.91
CA ILE A 23 -25.99 -11.46 5.95
C ILE A 23 -27.51 -11.32 5.93
N GLU A 24 -28.12 -11.42 7.11
CA GLU A 24 -29.53 -11.13 7.33
C GLU A 24 -29.72 -9.61 7.48
N LEU A 25 -30.52 -9.00 6.59
CA LEU A 25 -30.74 -7.55 6.57
C LEU A 25 -31.77 -7.07 7.60
N GLU A 26 -32.69 -7.94 7.97
CA GLU A 26 -33.74 -7.66 8.95
C GLU A 26 -33.46 -8.48 10.20
N ARG A 27 -33.03 -7.80 11.27
CA ARG A 27 -32.85 -8.40 12.59
C ARG A 27 -33.92 -7.85 13.53
N LEU A 28 -34.18 -8.58 14.62
CA LEU A 28 -35.23 -8.27 15.60
C LEU A 28 -35.21 -6.80 16.08
N ASP A 29 -34.02 -6.19 16.16
CA ASP A 29 -33.85 -4.84 16.74
C ASP A 29 -33.42 -3.77 15.71
N HIS A 30 -33.04 -4.15 14.49
CA HIS A 30 -32.49 -3.21 13.51
C HIS A 30 -32.54 -3.75 12.07
N LYS A 31 -32.94 -2.90 11.13
CA LYS A 31 -32.88 -3.16 9.70
C LYS A 31 -31.68 -2.44 9.10
N LEU A 32 -30.82 -3.17 8.39
CA LEU A 32 -29.71 -2.59 7.64
C LEU A 32 -30.29 -1.92 6.38
N ALA A 33 -30.21 -0.60 6.27
CA ALA A 33 -30.85 0.16 5.19
C ALA A 33 -29.90 0.43 4.03
N ASP A 34 -28.64 0.73 4.31
CA ASP A 34 -27.59 1.01 3.33
C ASP A 34 -26.29 0.24 3.61
N LEU A 35 -25.27 0.45 2.77
CA LEU A 35 -24.00 -0.24 2.92
C LEU A 35 -23.13 0.31 4.07
N GLU A 36 -23.37 1.51 4.61
CA GLU A 36 -22.71 1.95 5.84
C GLU A 36 -23.21 1.15 7.04
N ASP A 37 -24.53 0.88 7.13
CA ASP A 37 -25.08 0.01 8.17
C ASP A 37 -24.50 -1.40 8.09
N VAL A 38 -24.36 -1.94 6.88
CA VAL A 38 -23.72 -3.25 6.64
C VAL A 38 -22.25 -3.21 7.05
N LEU A 39 -21.54 -2.13 6.73
CA LEU A 39 -20.14 -1.96 7.10
C LEU A 39 -19.97 -1.93 8.63
N ASP A 40 -20.79 -1.14 9.32
CA ASP A 40 -20.89 -1.09 10.79
C ASP A 40 -21.15 -2.47 11.38
N TYR A 41 -22.08 -3.20 10.79
CA TYR A 41 -22.41 -4.56 11.20
C TYR A 41 -21.20 -5.50 11.07
N VAL A 42 -20.56 -5.53 9.90
CA VAL A 42 -19.39 -6.38 9.61
C VAL A 42 -18.25 -6.13 10.63
N PHE A 43 -17.96 -4.87 10.93
CA PHE A 43 -16.94 -4.53 11.92
C PHE A 43 -17.37 -4.88 13.35
N ARG A 44 -18.63 -4.61 13.72
CA ARG A 44 -19.17 -4.93 15.06
C ARG A 44 -19.17 -6.43 15.34
N GLN A 45 -19.42 -7.26 14.35
CA GLN A 45 -19.35 -8.72 14.48
C GLN A 45 -17.91 -9.28 14.47
N GLY A 46 -16.91 -8.45 14.13
CA GLY A 46 -15.52 -8.89 14.06
C GLY A 46 -15.18 -9.73 12.82
N TYR A 47 -16.01 -9.70 11.78
CA TYR A 47 -15.68 -10.38 10.50
C TYR A 47 -14.50 -9.73 9.79
N VAL A 48 -14.37 -8.41 9.94
CA VAL A 48 -13.19 -7.63 9.54
C VAL A 48 -12.74 -6.81 10.75
N ASP A 49 -11.42 -6.69 10.95
CA ASP A 49 -10.86 -5.86 12.03
C ASP A 49 -11.19 -4.38 11.78
N ALA A 50 -11.73 -3.70 12.80
CA ALA A 50 -12.16 -2.31 12.75
C ALA A 50 -11.07 -1.34 12.29
N LYS A 51 -9.79 -1.67 12.49
CA LYS A 51 -8.66 -0.86 12.01
C LYS A 51 -8.65 -0.67 10.48
N HIS A 52 -9.28 -1.57 9.74
CA HIS A 52 -9.32 -1.51 8.29
C HIS A 52 -10.42 -0.61 7.74
N ARG A 53 -11.37 -0.14 8.57
CA ARG A 53 -12.47 0.72 8.12
C ARG A 53 -12.07 1.84 7.14
N PRO A 54 -11.06 2.68 7.41
CA PRO A 54 -10.68 3.77 6.50
C PRO A 54 -10.08 3.28 5.17
N ALA A 55 -9.74 2.00 5.08
CA ALA A 55 -9.08 1.35 3.94
C ALA A 55 -9.97 0.26 3.31
N THR A 56 -11.29 0.49 3.31
CA THR A 56 -12.27 -0.40 2.68
C THR A 56 -13.13 0.31 1.66
N TRP A 57 -13.61 -0.43 0.66
CA TRP A 57 -14.60 0.07 -0.30
C TRP A 57 -15.42 -1.07 -0.90
N TRP A 58 -16.56 -0.71 -1.48
CA TRP A 58 -17.49 -1.66 -2.09
C TRP A 58 -17.30 -1.74 -3.61
N GLU A 59 -17.36 -2.95 -4.15
CA GLU A 59 -17.37 -3.20 -5.59
C GLU A 59 -18.40 -4.25 -6.00
N LYS A 60 -19.07 -4.01 -7.14
CA LYS A 60 -19.85 -5.03 -7.84
C LYS A 60 -18.92 -6.09 -8.42
N LYS A 61 -19.48 -7.25 -8.81
CA LYS A 61 -18.73 -8.31 -9.50
C LYS A 61 -18.01 -7.84 -10.77
N CYS A 62 -18.59 -6.88 -11.49
CA CYS A 62 -18.02 -6.26 -12.68
C CYS A 62 -16.87 -5.27 -12.40
N GLY A 63 -16.49 -5.04 -11.13
CA GLY A 63 -15.44 -4.10 -10.73
C GLY A 63 -15.92 -2.64 -10.58
N ALA A 64 -17.21 -2.37 -10.80
CA ALA A 64 -17.76 -1.04 -10.57
C ALA A 64 -17.82 -0.73 -9.07
N LYS A 65 -17.21 0.39 -8.66
CA LYS A 65 -17.25 0.88 -7.27
C LYS A 65 -18.66 1.33 -6.89
N VAL A 66 -19.04 1.05 -5.65
CA VAL A 66 -20.34 1.42 -5.07
C VAL A 66 -20.11 2.35 -3.88
N LYS A 67 -20.90 3.42 -3.78
CA LYS A 67 -20.85 4.31 -2.61
C LYS A 67 -21.52 3.61 -1.41
N SER A 68 -20.99 3.83 -0.22
CA SER A 68 -21.57 3.21 0.97
C SER A 68 -22.98 3.70 1.31
N SER A 69 -23.33 4.93 0.91
CA SER A 69 -24.67 5.51 1.11
C SER A 69 -25.75 4.93 0.18
N VAL A 70 -25.44 3.89 -0.61
CA VAL A 70 -26.41 3.26 -1.52
C VAL A 70 -27.31 2.33 -0.73
N ALA A 71 -28.62 2.51 -0.87
CA ALA A 71 -29.61 1.65 -0.25
C ALA A 71 -29.49 0.21 -0.74
N ILE A 72 -29.59 -0.76 0.18
CA ILE A 72 -29.44 -2.18 -0.14
C ILE A 72 -30.57 -2.66 -1.06
N GLU A 73 -31.79 -2.14 -0.86
CA GLU A 73 -32.95 -2.47 -1.69
C GLU A 73 -32.69 -2.17 -3.18
N TYR A 74 -32.02 -1.05 -3.48
CA TYR A 74 -31.63 -0.69 -4.85
C TYR A 74 -30.65 -1.71 -5.45
N LEU A 75 -29.64 -2.12 -4.68
CA LEU A 75 -28.66 -3.13 -5.12
C LEU A 75 -29.34 -4.48 -5.39
N LEU A 76 -30.27 -4.88 -4.52
CA LEU A 76 -31.07 -6.08 -4.71
C LEU A 76 -31.97 -5.96 -5.95
N THR A 77 -32.59 -4.81 -6.23
CA THR A 77 -33.34 -4.61 -7.48
C THR A 77 -32.45 -4.81 -8.72
N GLU A 78 -31.19 -4.35 -8.68
CA GLU A 78 -30.19 -4.59 -9.73
C GLU A 78 -29.65 -6.03 -9.78
N GLY A 79 -30.05 -6.89 -8.83
CA GLY A 79 -29.59 -8.28 -8.76
C GLY A 79 -28.24 -8.48 -8.06
N VAL A 80 -27.70 -7.45 -7.41
CA VAL A 80 -26.46 -7.52 -6.64
C VAL A 80 -26.75 -8.07 -5.24
N GLY A 81 -25.92 -9.00 -4.77
CA GLY A 81 -26.01 -9.58 -3.43
C GLY A 81 -27.14 -10.60 -3.24
N LYS A 82 -27.78 -11.09 -4.31
CA LYS A 82 -28.90 -12.05 -4.22
C LYS A 82 -28.47 -13.49 -3.99
N CYS A 83 -27.26 -13.84 -4.43
CA CYS A 83 -26.71 -15.18 -4.35
C CYS A 83 -25.18 -15.12 -4.26
N PRO A 84 -24.48 -16.22 -3.93
CA PRO A 84 -23.03 -16.25 -3.88
C PRO A 84 -22.37 -15.74 -5.16
N GLU A 85 -22.96 -16.02 -6.33
CA GLU A 85 -22.43 -15.64 -7.63
C GLU A 85 -22.58 -14.14 -7.94
N THR A 86 -23.48 -13.46 -7.24
CA THR A 86 -23.76 -12.02 -7.38
C THR A 86 -23.37 -11.22 -6.15
N ALA A 87 -22.69 -11.85 -5.18
CA ALA A 87 -22.27 -11.26 -3.93
C ALA A 87 -21.55 -9.92 -4.13
N LEU A 88 -21.89 -8.93 -3.30
CA LEU A 88 -21.19 -7.65 -3.31
C LEU A 88 -19.82 -7.81 -2.65
N ARG A 89 -18.78 -7.23 -3.24
CA ARG A 89 -17.41 -7.34 -2.72
C ARG A 89 -17.13 -6.20 -1.75
N LEU A 90 -16.71 -6.53 -0.55
CA LEU A 90 -15.99 -5.61 0.34
C LEU A 90 -14.50 -5.81 0.10
N PHE A 91 -13.84 -4.82 -0.47
CA PHE A 91 -12.38 -4.82 -0.59
C PHE A 91 -11.76 -4.24 0.67
N ILE A 92 -10.72 -4.91 1.16
CA ILE A 92 -9.97 -4.56 2.35
C ILE A 92 -8.51 -4.39 1.94
N GLU A 93 -8.03 -3.15 1.98
CA GLU A 93 -6.61 -2.83 1.84
C GLU A 93 -5.92 -3.08 3.19
N ASP A 94 -5.68 -4.35 3.47
CA ASP A 94 -5.05 -4.84 4.70
C ASP A 94 -3.53 -4.87 4.67
N ILE A 95 -2.95 -4.68 3.49
CA ILE A 95 -1.54 -4.34 3.30
C ILE A 95 -1.46 -2.88 2.90
N PRO A 96 -0.54 -2.10 3.48
CA PRO A 96 -0.27 -0.76 3.01
C PRO A 96 0.09 -0.77 1.53
N SER A 97 -0.61 0.02 0.71
CA SER A 97 -0.26 0.14 -0.71
C SER A 97 0.95 1.02 -0.97
N THR A 98 1.41 1.77 0.03
CA THR A 98 2.49 2.76 -0.15
C THR A 98 3.38 2.89 1.09
N LEU A 99 4.65 3.20 0.84
CA LEU A 99 5.61 3.64 1.85
C LEU A 99 6.13 5.04 1.44
N TRP A 100 6.05 5.98 2.36
CA TRP A 100 6.58 7.33 2.22
C TRP A 100 7.97 7.42 2.84
N PHE A 101 8.94 7.94 2.10
CA PHE A 101 10.30 8.13 2.58
C PHE A 101 11.00 9.34 1.99
N SER A 102 12.06 9.84 2.61
CA SER A 102 12.88 10.92 2.04
C SER A 102 14.37 10.59 2.08
N TYR A 103 15.13 11.21 1.17
CA TYR A 103 16.59 11.14 1.20
C TYR A 103 17.14 12.21 2.14
N VAL A 104 18.06 11.83 3.02
CA VAL A 104 18.71 12.75 3.97
C VAL A 104 20.23 12.64 3.81
N PHE A 105 20.84 13.62 3.16
CA PHE A 105 22.29 13.70 3.00
C PHE A 105 22.91 14.37 4.23
N LEU A 106 23.66 13.61 5.04
CA LEU A 106 24.22 14.14 6.30
C LEU A 106 25.22 15.27 6.08
N ASN A 107 25.93 15.24 4.96
CA ASN A 107 27.01 16.18 4.67
C ASN A 107 26.57 17.33 3.75
N HIS A 108 25.28 17.37 3.40
CA HIS A 108 24.67 18.45 2.63
C HIS A 108 23.40 18.96 3.34
N PRO A 109 23.53 19.62 4.51
CA PRO A 109 22.37 20.00 5.34
C PRO A 109 21.46 21.06 4.69
N HIS A 110 21.93 21.74 3.64
CA HIS A 110 21.15 22.70 2.87
C HIS A 110 20.47 22.08 1.64
N SER A 111 20.68 20.79 1.38
CA SER A 111 19.99 20.11 0.29
C SER A 111 18.50 20.03 0.57
N GLN A 112 17.70 20.30 -0.45
CA GLN A 112 16.26 20.15 -0.37
C GLN A 112 15.92 18.68 -0.08
N VAL A 113 15.26 18.43 1.06
CA VAL A 113 14.72 17.11 1.39
C VAL A 113 13.45 16.91 0.56
N VAL A 114 13.50 15.95 -0.36
CA VAL A 114 12.35 15.55 -1.16
C VAL A 114 11.75 14.28 -0.55
N VAL A 115 10.47 14.34 -0.22
CA VAL A 115 9.68 13.18 0.17
C VAL A 115 9.21 12.45 -1.09
N GLN A 116 9.39 11.15 -1.10
CA GLN A 116 9.00 10.23 -2.15
C GLN A 116 8.02 9.19 -1.61
N ARG A 117 7.23 8.63 -2.53
CA ARG A 117 6.27 7.58 -2.25
C ARG A 117 6.56 6.39 -3.16
N VAL A 118 6.86 5.23 -2.58
CA VAL A 118 6.89 3.97 -3.32
C VAL A 118 5.55 3.27 -3.17
N LYS A 119 4.98 2.83 -4.30
CA LYS A 119 3.80 1.95 -4.30
C LYS A 119 4.27 0.52 -4.03
N LEU A 120 3.79 -0.05 -2.95
CA LEU A 120 4.08 -1.42 -2.52
C LEU A 120 3.23 -2.45 -3.27
N ALA A 121 2.04 -2.03 -3.74
CA ALA A 121 1.17 -2.83 -4.58
C ALA A 121 1.49 -2.64 -6.08
N GLY A 122 1.55 -3.73 -6.84
CA GLY A 122 1.67 -3.71 -8.30
C GLY A 122 3.11 -3.83 -8.86
N VAL A 123 4.11 -4.00 -8.00
CA VAL A 123 5.46 -4.40 -8.44
C VAL A 123 5.52 -5.93 -8.42
N GLU A 124 6.02 -6.55 -9.50
CA GLU A 124 6.17 -8.01 -9.59
C GLU A 124 6.96 -8.58 -8.38
N ALA A 125 7.89 -7.78 -7.85
CA ALA A 125 8.53 -8.00 -6.57
C ALA A 125 7.72 -7.37 -5.42
N ARG A 126 7.16 -8.20 -4.54
CA ARG A 126 6.56 -7.73 -3.29
C ARG A 126 7.61 -7.09 -2.38
N PHE A 127 7.39 -5.83 -2.03
CA PHE A 127 8.18 -5.15 -1.01
C PHE A 127 7.75 -5.61 0.38
N GLU A 128 8.41 -6.63 0.91
CA GLU A 128 8.14 -7.11 2.27
C GLU A 128 9.02 -6.42 3.31
N ARG A 129 10.27 -6.09 2.95
CA ARG A 129 11.30 -5.52 3.83
C ARG A 129 11.89 -4.25 3.25
N LEU A 130 12.43 -3.37 4.11
CA LEU A 130 13.12 -2.16 3.67
C LEU A 130 14.27 -2.43 2.70
N ALA A 131 14.99 -3.53 2.86
CA ALA A 131 16.04 -3.96 1.94
C ALA A 131 15.53 -4.08 0.49
N HIS A 132 14.28 -4.51 0.28
CA HIS A 132 13.68 -4.54 -1.06
C HIS A 132 13.50 -3.13 -1.62
N VAL A 133 13.07 -2.17 -0.79
CA VAL A 133 12.94 -0.76 -1.16
C VAL A 133 14.31 -0.17 -1.50
N THR A 134 15.33 -0.43 -0.69
CA THR A 134 16.72 -0.05 -1.01
C THR A 134 17.14 -0.59 -2.38
N ASN A 135 16.92 -1.89 -2.62
CA ASN A 135 17.25 -2.51 -3.90
C ASN A 135 16.53 -1.86 -5.08
N HIS A 136 15.25 -1.50 -4.91
CA HIS A 136 14.48 -0.80 -5.93
C HIS A 136 14.99 0.62 -6.19
N VAL A 137 15.32 1.39 -5.15
CA VAL A 137 15.90 2.74 -5.28
C VAL A 137 17.16 2.71 -6.16
N PHE A 138 18.05 1.75 -5.93
CA PHE A 138 19.27 1.61 -6.74
C PHE A 138 19.00 1.02 -8.12
N SER A 139 18.11 0.03 -8.26
CA SER A 139 17.82 -0.58 -9.57
C SER A 139 17.14 0.40 -10.53
N GLN A 140 16.31 1.31 -10.00
CA GLN A 140 15.69 2.40 -10.76
C GLN A 140 16.63 3.60 -10.96
N LYS A 141 17.86 3.54 -10.44
CA LYS A 141 18.87 4.62 -10.50
C LYS A 141 18.39 5.93 -9.86
N PHE A 142 17.49 5.85 -8.87
CA PHE A 142 17.07 7.04 -8.09
C PHE A 142 18.19 7.54 -7.18
N LEU A 143 19.12 6.66 -6.80
CA LEU A 143 20.33 7.01 -6.07
C LEU A 143 21.57 6.36 -6.75
N PRO A 144 22.68 7.10 -6.93
CA PRO A 144 23.90 6.54 -7.51
C PRO A 144 24.46 5.35 -6.73
N CYS A 145 24.89 4.29 -7.43
CA CYS A 145 25.39 3.04 -6.82
C CYS A 145 26.52 3.23 -5.79
N LYS A 146 27.35 4.27 -5.94
CA LYS A 146 28.41 4.61 -4.97
C LYS A 146 27.90 4.86 -3.55
N TYR A 147 26.61 5.22 -3.40
CA TYR A 147 26.00 5.44 -2.10
C TYR A 147 25.51 4.16 -1.43
N ARG A 148 25.46 3.03 -2.14
CA ARG A 148 24.80 1.79 -1.65
C ARG A 148 25.38 1.26 -0.35
N SER A 149 26.68 1.37 -0.14
CA SER A 149 27.35 0.91 1.08
C SER A 149 27.26 1.89 2.25
N VAL A 150 26.68 3.07 2.04
CA VAL A 150 26.67 4.18 3.00
C VAL A 150 25.28 4.72 3.26
N VAL A 151 24.24 3.91 2.95
CA VAL A 151 22.86 4.24 3.29
C VAL A 151 22.36 3.40 4.45
N HIS A 152 21.54 4.02 5.29
CA HIS A 152 20.79 3.34 6.33
C HIS A 152 19.42 3.99 6.52
N TRP A 153 18.50 3.25 7.13
CA TRP A 153 17.14 3.72 7.37
C TRP A 153 17.00 4.29 8.78
N GLU A 154 16.24 5.38 8.92
CA GLU A 154 15.86 5.96 10.21
C GLU A 154 14.37 6.30 10.27
N CYS A 155 13.75 6.19 11.45
CA CYS A 155 12.41 6.72 11.72
C CYS A 155 12.48 8.22 12.11
N SER A 156 11.31 8.84 12.27
CA SER A 156 11.19 10.11 12.99
C SER A 156 11.92 10.02 14.34
N GLY A 157 12.77 11.01 14.65
CA GLY A 157 13.60 11.01 15.85
C GLY A 157 14.98 10.34 15.72
N ARG A 158 15.44 10.08 14.48
CA ARG A 158 16.79 9.53 14.17
C ARG A 158 17.09 8.16 14.78
N LYS A 159 16.04 7.37 15.02
CA LYS A 159 16.21 5.98 15.48
C LYS A 159 16.52 5.10 14.26
N PRO A 160 17.63 4.36 14.25
CA PRO A 160 17.97 3.48 13.14
C PRO A 160 16.95 2.35 13.00
N ILE A 161 16.63 2.00 11.75
CA ILE A 161 15.78 0.87 11.38
C ILE A 161 16.66 -0.18 10.70
N ASN A 162 16.56 -1.41 11.15
CA ASN A 162 17.20 -2.53 10.48
C ASN A 162 16.57 -2.73 9.09
N GLU A 163 17.36 -2.85 8.02
CA GLU A 163 16.84 -3.02 6.66
C GLU A 163 16.03 -4.32 6.45
N PHE A 164 16.22 -5.32 7.31
CA PHE A 164 15.43 -6.54 7.32
C PHE A 164 14.07 -6.38 8.02
N THR A 165 13.78 -5.23 8.63
CA THR A 165 12.47 -4.97 9.26
C THR A 165 11.36 -5.05 8.21
N LEU A 166 10.24 -5.68 8.58
CA LEU A 166 9.07 -5.74 7.71
C LEU A 166 8.49 -4.35 7.54
N ILE A 167 8.10 -4.02 6.31
CA ILE A 167 7.48 -2.72 6.01
C ILE A 167 6.18 -2.55 6.79
N ASN A 168 5.42 -3.63 6.99
CA ASN A 168 4.20 -3.61 7.81
C ASN A 168 4.47 -3.23 9.26
N ASP A 169 5.57 -3.72 9.86
CA ASP A 169 5.91 -3.40 11.25
C ASP A 169 6.22 -1.91 11.40
N ILE A 170 6.90 -1.33 10.41
CA ILE A 170 7.21 0.12 10.37
C ILE A 170 5.91 0.92 10.26
N LEU A 171 5.05 0.55 9.31
CA LEU A 171 3.80 1.26 9.04
C LEU A 171 2.81 1.13 10.22
N ALA A 172 2.82 0.00 10.94
CA ALA A 172 2.05 -0.19 12.16
C ALA A 172 2.45 0.79 13.29
N THR A 173 3.68 1.33 13.28
CA THR A 173 4.10 2.39 14.21
C THR A 173 3.67 3.80 13.78
N GLY A 174 2.98 3.93 12.64
CA GLY A 174 2.57 5.20 12.06
C GLY A 174 3.68 5.95 11.33
N GLN A 175 4.84 5.32 11.10
CA GLN A 175 5.95 5.85 10.32
C GLN A 175 5.86 5.37 8.87
N GLY A 176 6.15 6.23 7.91
CA GLY A 176 6.08 5.94 6.47
C GLY A 176 4.68 5.89 5.88
N VAL A 177 3.64 6.22 6.65
CA VAL A 177 2.22 6.13 6.24
C VAL A 177 1.74 7.35 5.45
N SER A 178 2.41 8.50 5.58
CA SER A 178 2.06 9.75 4.92
C SER A 178 3.28 10.61 4.62
N GLU A 179 3.09 11.64 3.80
CA GLU A 179 4.12 12.63 3.46
C GLU A 179 4.67 13.36 4.70
N ASP A 180 3.83 13.61 5.70
CA ASP A 180 4.21 14.28 6.97
C ASP A 180 4.96 13.37 7.94
N LYS A 181 4.94 12.05 7.71
CA LYS A 181 5.59 11.05 8.57
C LYS A 181 6.46 10.12 7.73
N PRO A 182 7.42 10.62 6.93
CA PRO A 182 8.23 9.75 6.09
C PRO A 182 9.25 8.98 6.95
N VAL A 183 9.67 7.82 6.48
CA VAL A 183 10.94 7.23 6.95
C VAL A 183 12.11 7.86 6.19
N HIS A 184 13.30 7.87 6.77
CA HIS A 184 14.45 8.52 6.16
C HIS A 184 15.43 7.49 5.64
N LEU A 185 15.78 7.59 4.35
CA LEU A 185 16.96 6.94 3.80
C LEU A 185 18.13 7.91 3.94
N VAL A 186 18.93 7.70 4.97
CA VAL A 186 20.07 8.55 5.30
C VAL A 186 21.27 8.14 4.43
N ILE A 187 21.98 9.13 3.89
CA ILE A 187 23.18 8.95 3.06
C ILE A 187 24.36 9.60 3.78
N ASP A 188 25.35 8.77 4.16
CA ASP A 188 26.60 9.23 4.77
C ASP A 188 27.78 9.18 3.78
N ASP A 189 27.92 10.23 2.97
CA ASP A 189 28.94 10.29 1.92
C ASP A 189 30.40 10.37 2.43
N LYS A 190 30.63 10.60 3.74
CA LYS A 190 31.98 10.60 4.34
C LYS A 190 32.63 9.22 4.35
N LEU A 191 31.82 8.17 4.27
CA LEU A 191 32.28 6.78 4.25
C LEU A 191 32.64 6.30 2.84
N ILE A 192 32.47 7.15 1.81
CA ILE A 192 32.84 6.82 0.44
C ILE A 192 34.33 7.09 0.25
N HIS A 193 35.13 6.03 0.25
CA HIS A 193 36.50 6.14 -0.23
C HIS A 193 36.50 6.47 -1.74
N PRO A 194 37.24 7.49 -2.20
CA PRO A 194 37.19 7.98 -3.58
C PRO A 194 37.65 6.98 -4.66
N ASN A 195 38.07 5.76 -4.30
CA ASN A 195 38.78 4.84 -5.19
C ASN A 195 38.11 3.48 -5.40
N THR A 196 36.80 3.33 -5.21
CA THR A 196 36.11 2.07 -5.56
C THR A 196 35.42 2.20 -6.92
N PRO A 197 36.02 1.75 -8.04
CA PRO A 197 35.31 1.68 -9.31
C PRO A 197 34.13 0.70 -9.15
N CYS A 198 32.91 1.20 -9.35
CA CYS A 198 31.75 0.37 -9.55
C CYS A 198 32.02 -0.42 -10.84
N SER A 199 32.32 -1.71 -10.73
CA SER A 199 32.51 -2.57 -11.89
C SER A 199 31.17 -2.69 -12.63
N GLU A 200 31.00 -1.87 -13.66
CA GLU A 200 29.99 -2.04 -14.69
C GLU A 200 30.36 -3.27 -15.53
N THR A 201 29.97 -4.46 -15.06
CA THR A 201 30.00 -5.67 -15.87
C THR A 201 28.59 -6.23 -15.98
N SER A 202 27.92 -5.88 -17.07
CA SER A 202 27.40 -6.82 -18.07
C SER A 202 26.25 -6.19 -18.83
N SER A 203 26.55 -5.84 -20.08
CA SER A 203 25.60 -5.61 -21.15
C SER A 203 24.62 -6.80 -21.26
N THR A 204 23.33 -6.55 -21.08
CA THR A 204 22.29 -7.32 -21.76
C THR A 204 21.24 -6.33 -22.28
N VAL A 205 21.12 -6.34 -23.60
CA VAL A 205 20.20 -5.53 -24.39
C VAL A 205 18.77 -5.99 -24.07
N CYS A 206 17.96 -5.10 -23.50
CA CYS A 206 16.50 -5.20 -23.58
C CYS A 206 15.94 -3.85 -24.07
N SER A 207 15.28 -3.92 -25.22
CA SER A 207 14.61 -2.84 -25.94
C SER A 207 13.50 -2.14 -25.11
N PRO A 208 13.07 -0.93 -25.48
CA PRO A 208 12.17 -0.12 -24.68
C PRO A 208 10.72 -0.59 -24.87
N VAL A 209 10.03 -0.88 -23.76
CA VAL A 209 8.56 -0.98 -23.74
C VAL A 209 8.02 -0.14 -22.59
N SER A 210 7.34 0.92 -23.00
CA SER A 210 6.17 1.58 -22.39
C SER A 210 6.24 2.00 -20.92
N THR A 211 6.29 3.33 -20.75
CA THR A 211 5.83 4.05 -19.56
C THR A 211 4.56 3.47 -18.94
N PRO A 212 4.43 3.59 -17.61
CA PRO A 212 3.31 4.35 -17.09
C PRO A 212 3.74 5.49 -16.16
N VAL A 213 3.06 6.60 -16.43
CA VAL A 213 3.04 7.88 -15.74
C VAL A 213 2.52 7.73 -14.31
N CYS A 214 3.24 8.28 -13.32
CA CYS A 214 2.80 9.45 -12.54
C CYS A 214 3.91 9.86 -11.55
N PHE A 215 4.85 10.69 -12.03
CA PHE A 215 5.84 11.36 -11.21
C PHE A 215 5.32 12.77 -10.87
N SER A 216 5.20 13.10 -9.59
CA SER A 216 5.48 14.46 -9.13
C SER A 216 6.84 14.40 -8.44
N ALA A 217 7.88 14.30 -9.25
CA ALA A 217 9.25 14.57 -8.82
C ALA A 217 9.68 15.80 -9.63
N LYS A 218 9.75 16.96 -8.98
CA LYS A 218 10.48 18.09 -9.54
C LYS A 218 11.91 17.60 -9.78
N HIS A 219 12.35 17.63 -11.03
CA HIS A 219 13.70 17.27 -11.45
C HIS A 219 14.73 17.93 -10.51
N LEU A 220 15.47 17.12 -9.76
CA LEU A 220 16.70 17.54 -9.12
C LEU A 220 17.80 17.47 -10.17
N HIS A 221 18.27 18.63 -10.64
CA HIS A 221 19.58 18.73 -11.24
C HIS A 221 20.60 18.70 -10.09
N PHE A 222 21.43 17.66 -10.09
CA PHE A 222 22.68 17.63 -9.32
C PHE A 222 23.74 18.48 -10.02
#